data_AF-A0A520CL60-F1
#
_entry.id   AF-A0A520CL60-F1
#
_cell.length_a   1.000
_cell.length_b   1.000
_cell.length_c   1.000
_cell.angle_alpha   90.00
_cell.angle_beta   90.00
_cell.angle_gamma   90.00
#
_symmetry.space_group_name_H-M   'P 1'
#
loop_
_entity.id
_entity.type
_entity.pdbx_description
1 polymer ?
#
loop_
_entity_poly.entity_id
_entity_poly.type
_entity_poly.pdbx_seq_one_letter_code
_entity_poly.pdbx_strand_id
1 'polypeptide(L)' 'MFNRVHHIAIICSNYQISKDFYVNKLGFKVLAEVYREERKSYKLDLAINGVYQ' A
#
# COMPACT_ATOMS: atom_id res chain seq x y z
N MET A 1 -13.52 -14.48 14.78
CA MET A 1 -12.14 -14.32 15.29
C MET A 1 -11.31 -13.75 14.14
N PHE A 2 -10.83 -12.50 14.25
CA PHE A 2 -10.03 -11.86 13.19
C PHE A 2 -8.58 -12.32 13.31
N ASN A 3 -8.20 -13.34 12.53
CA ASN A 3 -6.91 -14.01 12.70
C ASN A 3 -5.73 -13.29 12.06
N ARG A 4 -5.94 -12.32 11.15
CA ARG A 4 -4.89 -11.58 10.41
C ARG A 4 -5.38 -10.21 9.95
N VAL A 5 -4.45 -9.27 9.77
CA VAL A 5 -4.71 -7.99 9.08
C VAL A 5 -4.87 -8.29 7.59
N HIS A 6 -6.08 -8.14 7.05
CA HIS A 6 -6.37 -8.39 5.63
C HIS A 6 -5.93 -7.23 4.71
N HIS A 7 -6.10 -5.99 5.15
CA HIS A 7 -5.66 -4.82 4.39
C HIS A 7 -5.40 -3.63 5.32
N ILE A 8 -4.47 -2.76 4.92
CA ILE A 8 -4.21 -1.47 5.55
C ILE A 8 -4.34 -0.41 4.45
N ALA A 9 -5.25 0.55 4.63
CA ALA A 9 -5.36 1.70 3.75
C ALA A 9 -4.52 2.84 4.32
N ILE A 10 -3.58 3.35 3.52
CA ILE A 10 -2.72 4.47 3.91
C ILE A 10 -3.12 5.69 3.08
N ILE A 11 -3.50 6.77 3.77
CA ILE A 11 -3.73 8.07 3.17
C ILE A 11 -2.56 8.95 3.57
N CYS A 12 -1.78 9.40 2.60
CA CYS A 12 -0.54 10.12 2.82
C CYS A 12 -0.42 11.30 1.85
N SER A 13 0.10 12.43 2.35
CA SER A 13 0.28 13.65 1.56
C SER A 13 1.44 13.55 0.56
N ASN A 14 2.45 12.73 0.84
CA ASN A 14 3.57 12.47 -0.07
C ASN A 14 3.65 10.98 -0.42
N TYR A 15 3.12 10.66 -1.61
CA TYR A 15 3.07 9.30 -2.11
C TYR A 15 4.45 8.62 -2.20
N GLN A 16 5.46 9.36 -2.65
CA GLN A 16 6.78 8.80 -2.90
C GLN A 16 7.48 8.37 -1.60
N ILE A 17 7.39 9.19 -0.56
CA ILE A 17 7.96 8.88 0.76
C ILE A 17 7.25 7.67 1.36
N SER A 18 5.92 7.63 1.29
CA SER A 18 5.14 6.50 1.79
C SER A 18 5.47 5.22 1.03
N LYS A 19 5.53 5.27 -0.31
CA LYS A 19 5.91 4.11 -1.13
C LYS A 19 7.29 3.57 -0.74
N ASP A 20 8.29 4.43 -0.57
CA ASP A 20 9.64 4.01 -0.13
C ASP A 20 9.59 3.33 1.25
N PHE A 21 8.86 3.91 2.20
CA PHE A 21 8.74 3.35 3.54
C PHE A 21 8.13 1.94 3.51
N TYR A 22 6.97 1.77 2.87
CA TYR A 22 6.29 0.47 2.89
C TYR A 22 6.97 -0.58 2.02
N VAL A 23 7.53 -0.20 0.87
CA VAL A 23 8.16 -1.15 -0.06
C VAL A 23 9.61 -1.42 0.31
N ASN A 24 10.43 -0.38 0.50
CA ASN A 24 11.87 -0.54 0.69
C ASN A 24 12.27 -0.68 2.15
N LYS A 25 11.60 0.00 3.09
CA LYS A 25 11.94 -0.11 4.53
C LYS A 25 11.26 -1.28 5.20
N LEU A 26 9.97 -1.50 4.92
CA LEU A 26 9.19 -2.60 5.50
C LEU A 26 9.17 -3.87 4.63
N GLY A 27 9.61 -3.79 3.37
CA GLY A 27 9.70 -4.96 2.49
C GLY A 27 8.35 -5.46 1.96
N PHE A 28 7.30 -4.62 1.96
CA PHE A 28 6.00 -5.02 1.43
C PHE A 28 6.02 -5.10 -0.09
N LYS A 29 5.29 -6.08 -0.63
CA LYS A 29 5.24 -6.29 -2.08
C LYS A 29 4.13 -5.43 -2.70
N VAL A 30 4.46 -4.70 -3.75
CA VAL A 30 3.48 -3.96 -4.55
C VAL A 30 2.64 -4.94 -5.36
N LEU A 31 1.31 -4.83 -5.27
CA LEU A 31 0.36 -5.63 -6.04
C LEU A 31 -0.26 -4.82 -7.18
N ALA A 32 -0.66 -3.59 -6.90
CA ALA A 32 -1.21 -2.67 -7.88
C ALA A 32 -0.89 -1.23 -7.51
N GLU A 33 -0.67 -0.40 -8.51
CA GLU A 33 -0.49 1.04 -8.39
C GLU A 33 -1.37 1.71 -9.45
N VAL A 34 -2.34 2.52 -9.00
CA VAL A 34 -3.30 3.17 -9.89
C VAL A 34 -3.34 4.67 -9.59
N TYR A 35 -3.07 5.48 -10.61
CA TYR A 35 -3.28 6.92 -10.53
C TYR A 35 -4.77 7.25 -10.72
N ARG A 36 -5.33 8.05 -9.81
CA ARG A 36 -6.72 8.49 -9.84
C ARG A 36 -6.76 9.99 -10.14
N GLU A 37 -6.99 10.33 -11.41
CA GLU A 37 -6.97 11.72 -11.90
C GLU A 37 -7.96 12.62 -11.16
N GLU A 38 -9.18 12.13 -10.93
CA GLU A 38 -10.25 12.85 -10.22
C GLU A 38 -9.82 13.37 -8.83
N ARG A 39 -8.89 12.66 -8.18
CA ARG A 39 -8.41 12.96 -6.83
C ARG A 39 -6.95 13.39 -6.81
N LYS A 40 -6.28 13.44 -7.96
CA LYS A 40 -4.83 13.67 -8.10
C LYS A 40 -4.01 12.83 -7.11
N SER A 41 -4.41 11.57 -6.94
CA SER A 41 -3.88 10.68 -5.89
C SER A 41 -3.51 9.32 -6.45
N TYR A 42 -2.53 8.66 -5.85
CA TYR A 42 -2.19 7.27 -6.16
C TYR A 42 -2.85 6.31 -5.16
N LYS A 43 -3.43 5.23 -5.67
CA LYS A 43 -3.84 4.06 -4.90
C LYS A 43 -2.76 3.00 -5.03
N LEU A 44 -2.15 2.63 -3.91
CA LEU A 44 -1.11 1.61 -3.83
C LEU A 44 -1.60 0.43 -2.99
N ASP A 45 -1.79 -0.70 -3.64
CA ASP A 45 -2.17 -1.95 -2.99
C ASP A 45 -0.92 -2.76 -2.68
N LEU A 46 -0.74 -3.13 -1.41
CA LEU A 46 0.45 -3.82 -0.89
C LEU A 46 0.07 -5.16 -0.26
N ALA A 47 0.93 -6.17 -0.42
CA ALA A 47 0.88 -7.43 0.32
C ALA A 47 1.85 -7.38 1.51
N ILE A 48 1.35 -7.81 2.67
CA ILE A 48 2.13 -7.99 3.90
C ILE A 48 2.52 -9.48 4.00
N ASN A 49 3.80 -9.77 4.22
CA ASN A 49 4.34 -11.14 4.29
C ASN A 49 4.10 -12.03 3.04
N GLY A 50 3.81 -11.44 1.87
CA GLY A 50 3.52 -12.21 0.66
C GLY A 50 2.22 -13.02 0.71
N VAL A 51 1.38 -12.83 1.73
CA VAL A 51 0.07 -13.48 1.85
C VAL A 51 -1.01 -12.44 1.57
N TYR A 52 -1.49 -12.43 0.33
CA TYR A 52 -2.74 -11.76 -0.02
C TYR A 52 -3.88 -12.74 0.23
N GLN A 53 -4.90 -12.36 0.99
CA GLN A 53 -6.05 -13.22 1.27
C GLN A 53 -7.34 -12.41 1.18
#